data_AF-A0A6J6SV16-F1
#
_entry.id   AF-A0A6J6SV16-F1
#
_cell.length_a   1.000
_cell.length_b   1.000
_cell.length_c   1.000
_cell.angle_alpha   90.00
_cell.angle_beta   90.00
_cell.angle_gamma   90.00
#
_symmetry.space_group_name_H-M   'P 1'
#
loop_
_entity.id
_entity.type
_entity.pdbx_description
1 polymer ?
#
loop_
_entity_poly.entity_id
_entity_poly.type
_entity_poly.pdbx_seq_one_letter_code
_entity_poly.pdbx_strand_id
1 'polypeptide(L)'
;MILAKGNSVTLDGKDYSLVQFLFLTPSEHTISGKQYALEVHFVNMAADVELAAFGVLGKEGARANRAWSKVSANLNAARTDSQAARRPHHAQRASNLGTSPSP
;
A
#
# COMPACT_ATOMS: atom_id res chain seq x y z
N MET A 1 -10.50 6.66 -1.19
CA MET A 1 -11.44 5.59 -0.77
C MET A 1 -11.46 5.62 0.75
N ILE A 2 -12.50 6.17 1.38
CA ILE A 2 -12.63 6.17 2.84
C ILE A 2 -13.27 4.84 3.24
N LEU A 3 -12.59 4.08 4.10
CA LEU A 3 -13.08 2.77 4.57
C LEU A 3 -14.18 2.96 5.62
N ALA A 4 -15.19 2.09 5.61
CA ALA A 4 -16.34 2.19 6.51
C ALA A 4 -15.91 2.17 8.00
N LYS A 5 -16.68 2.89 8.84
CA LYS A 5 -16.54 2.85 10.32
C LYS A 5 -16.58 1.39 10.80
N GLY A 6 -15.60 1.01 11.63
CA GLY A 6 -15.47 -0.34 12.19
C GLY A 6 -14.04 -0.90 12.17
N ASN A 7 -13.14 -0.31 11.38
CA ASN A 7 -11.71 -0.64 11.40
C ASN A 7 -10.94 0.47 12.12
N SER A 8 -10.60 0.24 13.38
CA SER A 8 -9.84 1.18 14.21
C SER A 8 -8.83 0.46 15.09
N VAL A 9 -7.88 1.22 15.61
CA VAL A 9 -6.91 0.79 16.61
C VAL A 9 -6.88 1.80 17.74
N THR A 10 -6.81 1.31 18.97
CA THR A 10 -6.59 2.15 20.16
C THR A 10 -5.12 2.06 20.52
N LEU A 11 -4.43 3.19 20.52
CA LEU A 11 -3.04 3.34 20.93
C LEU A 11 -2.99 4.34 22.08
N ASP A 12 -2.44 3.93 23.23
CA ASP A 12 -2.33 4.77 24.43
C ASP A 12 -3.64 5.46 24.85
N GLY A 13 -4.76 4.75 24.70
CA GLY A 13 -6.10 5.27 25.04
C GLY A 13 -6.72 6.19 24.00
N LYS A 14 -6.07 6.38 22.84
CA LYS A 14 -6.54 7.20 21.73
C LYS A 14 -6.93 6.34 20.53
N ASP A 15 -8.09 6.63 19.95
CA ASP A 15 -8.64 5.87 18.82
C ASP A 15 -8.24 6.47 17.47
N TYR A 16 -7.71 5.62 16.60
CA TYR A 16 -7.36 5.95 15.22
C TYR A 16 -8.20 5.09 14.27
N SER A 17 -8.93 5.74 13.37
CA SER A 17 -9.74 5.06 12.35
C SER A 17 -8.94 4.87 11.07
N LEU A 18 -9.06 3.70 10.43
CA LEU A 18 -8.36 3.41 9.18
C LEU A 18 -8.90 4.30 8.04
N VAL A 19 -8.01 5.08 7.41
CA VAL A 19 -8.38 6.02 6.33
C VAL A 19 -7.89 5.56 4.96
N GLN A 20 -6.76 4.84 4.89
CA GLN A 20 -6.22 4.29 3.65
C GLN A 20 -5.30 3.11 3.93
N PHE A 21 -5.06 2.29 2.91
CA PHE A 21 -3.91 1.39 2.88
C PHE A 21 -3.29 1.36 1.49
N LEU A 22 -2.01 1.02 1.43
CA LEU A 22 -1.26 0.88 0.18
C LEU A 22 -0.25 -0.27 0.27
N PHE A 23 0.03 -0.85 -0.90
CA PHE A 23 0.98 -1.96 -1.06
C PHE A 23 2.28 -1.43 -1.65
N LEU A 24 3.41 -1.81 -1.07
CA LEU A 24 4.75 -1.54 -1.60
C LEU A 24 5.45 -2.87 -1.92
N THR A 25 6.11 -2.91 -3.07
CA THR A 25 6.99 -4.02 -3.46
C THR A 25 8.29 -3.46 -4.03
N PRO A 26 9.47 -3.77 -3.46
CA PRO A 26 9.69 -4.56 -2.24
C PRO A 26 9.27 -3.81 -0.96
N SER A 27 9.47 -4.41 0.22
CA SER A 27 9.23 -3.70 1.49
C SER A 27 10.16 -2.51 1.66
N GLU A 28 9.65 -1.45 2.28
CA GLU A 28 10.44 -0.29 2.68
C GLU A 28 11.20 -0.60 3.98
N HIS A 29 10.49 -1.15 4.96
CA HIS A 29 11.09 -1.57 6.22
C HIS A 29 11.81 -2.92 6.10
N THR A 30 12.84 -3.09 6.93
CA THR A 30 13.59 -4.34 7.07
C THR A 30 13.53 -4.83 8.50
N ILE A 31 13.63 -6.14 8.71
CA ILE A 31 13.84 -6.74 10.04
C ILE A 31 15.21 -7.39 10.04
N SER A 32 16.09 -6.95 10.94
CA SER A 32 17.48 -7.42 11.03
C SER A 32 18.21 -7.34 9.67
N GLY A 33 18.00 -6.25 8.93
CA GLY A 33 18.59 -6.02 7.61
C GLY A 33 17.96 -6.82 6.45
N LYS A 34 16.96 -7.67 6.73
CA LYS A 34 16.26 -8.44 5.69
C LYS A 34 15.10 -7.65 5.10
N GLN A 35 15.12 -7.43 3.79
CA GLN A 35 13.99 -6.91 3.01
C GLN A 35 12.99 -8.03 2.68
N TYR A 36 11.71 -7.68 2.65
CA TYR A 36 10.59 -8.58 2.41
C TYR A 36 9.97 -8.32 1.04
N ALA A 37 9.26 -9.31 0.50
CA ALA A 37 8.71 -9.25 -0.86
C ALA A 37 7.58 -8.22 -1.02
N LEU A 38 6.86 -7.95 0.07
CA LEU A 38 5.71 -7.06 0.12
C LEU A 38 5.68 -6.33 1.46
N GLU A 39 5.21 -5.10 1.44
CA GLU A 39 4.77 -4.39 2.65
C GLU A 39 3.41 -3.74 2.41
N VAL A 40 2.56 -3.76 3.44
CA VAL A 40 1.27 -3.07 3.44
C VAL A 40 1.31 -1.99 4.50
N HIS A 41 1.10 -0.73 4.12
CA HIS A 41 0.90 0.36 5.07
C HIS A 41 -0.58 0.57 5.30
N PHE A 42 -1.01 0.53 6.56
CA PHE A 42 -2.33 0.92 7.01
C PHE A 42 -2.22 2.27 7.70
N VAL A 43 -2.79 3.31 7.11
CA VAL A 43 -2.76 4.66 7.66
C VAL A 43 -4.08 4.93 8.39
N ASN A 44 -3.98 5.23 9.66
CA ASN A 44 -5.10 5.52 10.54
C ASN A 44 -5.00 6.97 11.03
N MET A 45 -6.15 7.58 11.29
CA MET A 45 -6.25 8.98 11.71
C MET A 45 -7.16 9.09 12.93
N ALA A 46 -6.70 9.82 13.94
CA ALA A 46 -7.49 10.16 15.11
C ALA A 46 -8.37 11.40 14.88
N ALA A 47 -9.23 11.73 15.84
CA ALA A 47 -10.16 12.86 15.75
C ALA A 47 -9.46 14.22 15.64
N ASP A 48 -8.24 14.34 16.17
CA ASP A 48 -7.39 15.54 16.09
C ASP A 48 -6.44 15.52 14.88
N VAL A 49 -6.69 14.66 13.89
CA VAL A 49 -5.93 14.55 12.64
C VAL A 49 -4.51 13.99 12.83
N GLU A 50 -4.18 13.49 14.03
CA GLU A 50 -2.94 12.74 14.23
C GLU A 50 -2.97 11.42 13.46
N LEU A 51 -1.84 11.07 12.82
CA LEU A 51 -1.71 9.88 12.01
C LEU A 51 -0.92 8.78 12.73
N ALA A 52 -1.40 7.54 12.59
CA ALA A 52 -0.68 6.34 12.97
C ALA A 52 -0.61 5.38 11.76
N ALA A 53 0.60 5.01 11.36
CA ALA A 53 0.84 4.08 10.26
C ALA A 53 1.34 2.73 10.78
N PHE A 54 0.75 1.64 10.28
CA PHE A 54 1.14 0.27 10.64
C PHE A 54 1.60 -0.46 9.39
N GLY A 55 2.84 -0.97 9.42
CA GLY A 55 3.42 -1.80 8.37
C GLY A 55 3.22 -3.29 8.63
N VAL A 56 2.75 -4.03 7.62
CA VAL A 56 2.70 -5.50 7.63
C VAL A 56 3.60 -6.05 6.54
N LEU A 57 4.63 -6.80 6.94
CA LEU A 57 5.60 -7.41 6.03
C LEU A 57 5.13 -8.78 5.53
N GLY A 58 5.18 -8.97 4.22
CA GLY A 58 4.82 -10.20 3.53
C GLY A 58 6.05 -10.96 3.04
N LYS A 59 6.11 -12.26 3.37
CA LYS A 59 7.06 -13.20 2.79
C LYS A 59 6.35 -14.15 1.83
N GLU A 60 7.05 -14.56 0.78
CA GLU A 60 6.60 -15.67 -0.06
C GLU A 60 6.53 -16.97 0.75
N GLY A 61 5.61 -17.85 0.37
CA GLY A 61 5.44 -19.15 1.01
C GLY A 61 4.41 -20.02 0.32
N ALA A 62 4.43 -21.32 0.62
CA ALA A 62 3.57 -22.31 -0.02
C ALA A 62 2.07 -22.15 0.31
N ARG A 63 1.73 -21.48 1.42
CA ARG A 63 0.36 -21.27 1.84
C ARG A 63 -0.17 -19.93 1.31
N ALA A 64 -1.25 -19.99 0.53
CA ALA A 64 -1.95 -18.80 0.07
C ALA A 64 -2.50 -17.97 1.24
N ASN A 65 -2.31 -16.65 1.18
CA ASN A 65 -2.96 -15.71 2.07
C ASN A 65 -4.38 -15.44 1.57
N ARG A 66 -5.40 -15.95 2.29
CA ARG A 66 -6.82 -15.78 1.90
C ARG A 66 -7.27 -14.33 1.78
N ALA A 67 -6.73 -13.43 2.61
CA ALA A 67 -7.05 -12.01 2.52
C ALA A 67 -6.45 -11.40 1.24
N TRP A 68 -5.20 -11.75 0.94
CA TRP A 68 -4.52 -11.33 -0.29
C TRP A 68 -5.24 -11.79 -1.55
N SER A 69 -5.75 -13.04 -1.58
CA SER A 69 -6.51 -13.55 -2.73
C SER A 69 -7.72 -12.68 -3.09
N LYS A 70 -8.39 -12.07 -2.10
CA LYS A 70 -9.52 -11.16 -2.35
C LYS A 70 -9.05 -9.81 -2.91
N VAL A 71 -7.92 -9.32 -2.42
CA VAL A 71 -7.36 -8.03 -2.86
C VAL A 71 -6.81 -8.15 -4.28
N SER A 72 -5.98 -9.16 -4.55
CA SER A 72 -5.34 -9.34 -5.86
C SER A 72 -6.33 -9.61 -6.99
N ALA A 73 -7.44 -10.31 -6.72
CA ALA A 73 -8.51 -10.50 -7.69
C ALA A 73 -9.10 -9.16 -8.18
N ASN A 74 -9.26 -8.18 -7.28
CA ASN A 74 -9.81 -6.87 -7.61
C ASN A 74 -8.78 -5.91 -8.21
N LEU A 75 -7.49 -6.05 -7.88
CA LEU A 75 -6.41 -5.28 -8.51
C LEU A 75 -6.28 -5.58 -10.00
N ASN A 76 -6.49 -6.84 -10.41
CA ASN A 76 -6.38 -7.24 -11.80
C ASN A 76 -7.53 -6.71 -12.67
N ALA A 77 -8.75 -6.62 -12.12
CA ALA A 77 -9.91 -6.10 -12.83
C ALA A 77 -9.73 -4.61 -13.22
N ALA A 78 -9.18 -3.79 -12.33
CA ALA A 78 -8.90 -2.38 -12.61
C ALA A 78 -7.85 -2.16 -13.73
N ARG A 79 -6.99 -3.17 -13.97
CA ARG A 79 -5.99 -3.13 -15.05
C ARG A 79 -6.59 -3.46 -16.41
N THR A 80 -7.65 -4.27 -16.46
CA THR A 80 -8.31 -4.70 -17.70
C THR A 80 -9.03 -3.52 -18.37
N ASP A 81 -9.65 -2.64 -17.57
CA ASP A 81 -10.29 -1.41 -18.10
C ASP A 81 -9.27 -0.38 -18.61
N SER A 82 -8.07 -0.36 -18.03
CA SER A 82 -7.00 0.56 -18.42
C SER A 82 -6.22 0.12 -19.68
N GLN A 83 -6.23 -1.18 -20.02
CA GLN A 83 -5.59 -1.67 -21.25
C GLN A 83 -6.51 -1.55 -22.48
N ALA A 84 -7.83 -1.60 -22.31
CA ALA A 84 -8.79 -1.35 -23.40
C ALA A 84 -8.75 0.09 -23.94
N ALA A 85 -8.24 1.05 -23.15
CA ALA A 85 -8.13 2.46 -23.52
C ALA A 85 -6.80 2.84 -24.22
N ARG A 86 -5.82 1.92 -24.33
CA ARG A 86 -4.54 2.22 -25.00
C ARG A 86 -4.64 1.95 -26.49
N ARG A 87 -5.29 2.87 -27.23
CA ARG A 87 -5.08 2.99 -28.69
C ARG A 87 -3.62 3.37 -28.94
N PRO A 88 -2.91 2.79 -29.92
CA PRO A 88 -1.51 3.10 -30.13
C PRO A 88 -1.41 4.46 -30.82
N HIS A 89 -1.08 5.50 -30.06
CA HIS A 89 -0.52 6.71 -30.64
C HIS A 89 0.84 6.96 -30.00
N HIS A 90 1.86 6.80 -30.84
CA HIS A 90 3.24 7.25 -30.79
C HIS A 90 3.83 7.75 -29.46
N ALA A 91 5.01 7.20 -29.16
CA ALA A 91 5.86 7.49 -28.02
C ALA A 91 6.19 8.98 -27.85
N GLN A 92 6.16 9.44 -26.58
CA GLN A 92 7.02 10.52 -26.13
C GLN A 92 7.54 10.19 -24.72
N ARG A 93 8.88 10.13 -24.64
CA ARG A 93 9.68 9.84 -23.45
C ARG A 93 9.83 11.15 -22.67
N ALA A 94 9.55 11.14 -21.37
CA ALA A 94 9.89 12.25 -20.48
C ALA A 94 10.60 11.71 -19.24
N SER A 95 11.80 12.25 -19.04
CA SER A 95 12.80 11.93 -18.04
C SER A 95 12.71 12.86 -16.82
N ASN A 96 13.07 12.29 -15.66
CA ASN A 96 13.68 12.91 -14.46
C ASN A 96 12.80 13.69 -13.45
N LEU A 97 12.64 13.08 -12.27
CA LEU A 97 12.91 13.68 -10.93
C LEU A 97 13.59 12.55 -10.13
N GLY A 98 14.80 12.65 -9.56
CA GLY A 98 15.46 13.79 -8.96
C GLY A 98 15.66 13.46 -7.47
N THR A 99 16.64 12.60 -7.15
CA THR A 99 17.04 12.29 -5.77
C THR A 99 17.72 13.51 -5.15
N SER A 100 17.20 13.98 -4.01
CA SER A 100 17.89 14.96 -3.17
C SER A 100 19.06 14.28 -2.43
N PRO A 101 20.24 14.90 -2.33
CA PRO A 101 21.31 14.38 -1.49
C PRO A 101 21.04 14.78 -0.03
N SER A 102 21.37 13.88 0.90
CA SER A 102 21.48 14.15 2.34
C SER A 102 22.96 14.49 2.67
N PRO A 103 23.22 15.10 3.85
CA PRO A 103 24.17 16.20 4.03
C PRO A 103 25.66 15.84 3.93
#